data_AF-A0A8X6NI91-F1
#
_entry.id   AF-A0A8X6NI91-F1
#
_cell.length_a   1.000
_cell.length_b   1.000
_cell.length_c   1.000
_cell.angle_alpha   90.00
_cell.angle_beta   90.00
_cell.angle_gamma   90.00
#
_symmetry.space_group_name_H-M   'P 1'
#
loop_
_entity.id
_entity.type
_entity.pdbx_description
1 polymer ?
#
loop_
_entity_poly.entity_id
_entity_poly.type
_entity_poly.pdbx_seq_one_letter_code
_entity_poly.pdbx_strand_id
1 'polypeptide(L)'
;MAEAVHEAVEENEGGRDIAVAVDGSWQKRGFSSKNGVVTVTSVDTGKVIDVEILSKHCICPNKTKHLQNCKRNFVGYSGKMENQYLNNISSGKE
;
A
#
# COMPACT_ATOMS: atom_id res chain seq x y z
N MET A 1 4.36 12.01 -0.15
CA MET A 1 3.43 11.90 -1.29
C MET A 1 3.29 13.20 -2.05
N ALA A 2 2.77 14.29 -1.48
CA ALA A 2 2.56 15.55 -2.23
C ALA A 2 3.82 16.06 -2.96
N GLU A 3 4.97 16.05 -2.30
CA GLU A 3 6.27 16.39 -2.91
C GLU A 3 6.66 15.43 -4.05
N ALA A 4 6.47 14.11 -3.85
CA ALA A 4 6.77 13.10 -4.86
C ALA A 4 5.87 13.24 -6.09
N VAL A 5 4.60 13.65 -5.90
CA VAL A 5 3.67 13.95 -7.00
C VAL A 5 4.12 15.20 -7.74
N HIS A 6 4.50 16.26 -7.03
CA HIS A 6 5.00 17.48 -7.66
C HIS A 6 6.25 17.20 -8.50
N GLU A 7 7.23 16.51 -7.90
CA GLU A 7 8.46 16.11 -8.58
C GLU A 7 8.16 15.24 -9.81
N ALA A 8 7.26 14.25 -9.71
CA ALA A 8 6.89 13.40 -10.83
C ALA A 8 6.22 14.19 -11.98
N VAL A 9 5.44 15.23 -11.67
CA VAL A 9 4.81 16.10 -12.68
C VAL A 9 5.85 17.01 -13.34
N GLU A 10 6.80 17.56 -12.57
CA GLU A 10 7.89 18.38 -13.12
C GLU A 10 8.81 17.57 -14.04
N GLU A 11 9.17 16.35 -13.65
CA GLU A 11 9.99 15.44 -14.48
C GLU A 11 9.27 14.97 -15.74
N ASN A 12 7.93 14.96 -15.73
CA ASN A 12 7.09 14.60 -16.86
C ASN A 12 6.65 15.81 -17.70
N GLU A 13 7.42 16.91 -17.68
CA GLU A 13 7.16 18.13 -18.47
C GLU A 13 5.76 18.73 -18.22
N GLY A 14 5.24 18.59 -17.00
CA GLY A 14 3.90 19.04 -16.61
C GLY A 14 2.78 18.04 -16.90
N GLY A 15 3.11 16.89 -17.50
CA GLY A 15 2.20 15.77 -17.71
C GLY A 15 1.75 15.14 -16.38
N ARG A 16 0.46 14.83 -16.27
CA ARG A 16 -0.13 14.21 -15.08
C ARG A 16 -0.42 12.72 -15.26
N ASP A 17 -0.29 12.23 -16.49
CA ASP A 17 -0.39 10.81 -16.79
C ASP A 17 0.96 10.17 -16.47
N ILE A 18 0.94 9.13 -15.64
CA ILE A 18 2.15 8.43 -15.21
C ILE A 18 1.95 6.92 -15.33
N ALA A 19 2.94 6.24 -15.92
CA ALA A 19 3.01 4.79 -15.90
C ALA A 19 3.66 4.33 -14.59
N VAL A 20 3.00 3.41 -13.88
CA VAL A 20 3.50 2.91 -12.59
C VAL A 20 3.62 1.40 -12.56
N ALA A 21 4.67 0.92 -11.90
CA ALA A 21 4.83 -0.46 -11.47
C ALA A 21 4.43 -0.55 -10.00
N VAL A 22 3.66 -1.58 -9.64
CA VAL A 22 3.23 -1.83 -8.26
C VAL A 22 3.87 -3.13 -7.80
N ASP A 23 4.71 -3.04 -6.76
CA ASP A 23 5.40 -4.20 -6.17
C ASP A 23 5.01 -4.37 -4.71
N GLY A 24 4.66 -5.60 -4.32
CA GLY A 24 4.29 -5.96 -2.96
C GLY A 24 5.27 -6.94 -2.34
N SER A 25 5.80 -6.59 -1.16
CA SER A 25 6.71 -7.46 -0.41
C SER A 25 6.13 -7.86 0.95
N TRP A 26 6.48 -9.09 1.38
CA TRP A 26 6.00 -9.68 2.62
C TRP A 26 7.15 -9.92 3.59
N GLN A 27 6.97 -9.52 4.85
CA GLN A 27 8.00 -9.75 5.88
C GLN A 27 8.33 -11.24 6.09
N LYS A 28 7.42 -12.15 5.74
CA LYS A 28 7.61 -13.60 5.80
C LYS A 28 7.09 -14.26 4.53
N ARG A 29 7.77 -15.30 4.05
CA ARG A 29 7.30 -16.13 2.94
C ARG A 29 6.18 -17.07 3.42
N GLY A 30 5.10 -17.20 2.64
CA GLY A 30 4.02 -18.15 2.88
C GLY A 30 2.72 -17.53 3.43
N PHE A 31 1.78 -18.39 3.82
CA PHE A 31 0.42 -17.99 4.21
C PHE A 31 0.33 -17.24 5.56
N SER A 32 1.43 -17.11 6.29
CA SER A 32 1.47 -16.59 7.67
C SER A 32 1.99 -15.16 7.82
N SER A 33 2.22 -14.44 6.72
CA SER A 33 2.69 -13.05 6.76
C SER A 33 1.63 -12.16 7.43
N LYS A 34 2.09 -11.39 8.43
CA LYS A 34 1.25 -10.46 9.21
C LYS A 34 1.39 -9.01 8.74
N ASN A 35 2.48 -8.69 8.06
CA ASN A 35 2.78 -7.36 7.54
C ASN A 35 3.17 -7.52 6.06
N GLY A 36 2.65 -6.61 5.24
CA GLY A 36 3.05 -6.39 3.87
C GLY A 36 3.33 -4.92 3.64
N VAL A 37 4.18 -4.65 2.66
CA VAL A 37 4.42 -3.31 2.13
C VAL A 37 4.11 -3.38 0.65
N VAL A 38 3.41 -2.37 0.14
CA VAL A 38 3.16 -2.20 -1.29
C VAL A 38 3.74 -0.86 -1.69
N THR A 39 4.51 -0.85 -2.77
CA THR A 39 5.17 0.35 -3.29
C THR A 39 4.71 0.60 -4.72
N VAL A 40 4.39 1.85 -5.01
CA VAL A 40 4.13 2.35 -6.37
C VAL A 40 5.37 3.05 -6.85
N THR A 41 5.89 2.61 -7.98
CA THR A 41 7.13 3.12 -8.55
C THR A 41 6.85 3.64 -9.96
N SER A 42 7.32 4.84 -10.29
CA SER A 42 7.30 5.34 -11.66
C SER A 42 8.07 4.40 -12.57
N VAL A 43 7.46 3.99 -13.69
CA VAL A 43 8.15 3.17 -14.69
C VAL A 43 9.28 3.95 -15.36
N ASP A 44 9.06 5.24 -15.59
CA ASP A 44 9.96 6.08 -16.37
C ASP A 44 11.20 6.49 -15.55
N THR A 45 11.01 6.83 -14.27
CA THR A 45 12.10 7.34 -13.42
C THR A 45 12.62 6.32 -12.41
N GLY A 46 11.88 5.23 -12.17
CA GLY A 46 12.21 4.24 -11.14
C GLY A 46 12.04 4.75 -9.70
N LYS A 47 11.47 5.95 -9.50
CA LYS A 47 11.26 6.54 -8.18
C LYS A 47 9.97 6.02 -7.54
N VAL A 48 10.00 5.87 -6.22
CA VAL A 48 8.81 5.49 -5.43
C VAL A 48 7.92 6.71 -5.26
N ILE A 49 6.68 6.60 -5.73
CA ILE A 49 5.63 7.63 -5.67
C ILE A 49 4.84 7.50 -4.37
N ASP A 50 4.49 6.27 -4.01
CA ASP A 50 3.72 5.97 -2.80
C ASP A 50 4.10 4.61 -2.18
N VAL A 51 3.84 4.48 -0.88
CA VAL A 51 4.04 3.28 -0.08
C VAL A 51 2.88 3.10 0.90
N GLU A 52 2.16 1.97 0.79
CA GLU A 52 1.18 1.56 1.80
C GLU A 52 1.69 0.36 2.61
N ILE A 53 1.50 0.43 3.93
CA ILE A 53 1.81 -0.66 4.85
C ILE A 53 0.51 -1.35 5.24
N LEU A 54 0.38 -2.64 4.91
CA LEU A 54 -0.80 -3.46 5.21
C LEU A 54 -0.48 -4.44 6.34
N SER A 55 -1.27 -4.41 7.41
CA SER A 55 -1.10 -5.27 8.58
C SER A 55 -2.36 -6.03 8.96
N LYS A 56 -2.18 -7.32 9.25
CA LYS A 56 -3.16 -8.20 9.92
C LYS A 56 -3.00 -8.16 11.43
N HIS A 57 -1.95 -7.52 11.92
CA HIS A 57 -1.66 -7.50 13.35
C HIS A 57 -2.64 -6.55 14.04
N CYS A 58 -3.43 -7.09 14.98
CA CYS A 58 -4.30 -6.32 15.85
C CYS A 58 -3.59 -6.10 17.19
N ILE A 59 -3.33 -4.84 17.51
CA ILE A 59 -2.81 -4.39 18.81
C ILE A 59 -3.99 -4.00 19.71
N CYS A 60 -4.97 -4.90 19.83
CA CYS A 60 -6.18 -4.60 20.58
C CYS A 60 -6.01 -5.09 22.03
N PRO A 61 -5.96 -4.20 23.04
CA PRO A 61 -5.87 -4.61 24.44
C PRO A 61 -7.20 -5.27 24.84
N ASN A 62 -7.13 -6.58 25.13
CA ASN A 62 -8.27 -7.49 25.30
C ASN A 62 -9.18 -7.62 24.06
N LYS A 63 -9.39 -8.87 23.61
CA LYS A 63 -10.20 -9.21 22.42
C LYS A 63 -11.68 -8.82 22.54
N THR A 64 -12.15 -8.45 23.73
CA THR A 64 -13.54 -8.08 24.01
C THR A 64 -13.98 -6.77 23.33
N LYS A 65 -13.07 -5.84 23.06
CA LYS A 65 -13.36 -4.59 22.31
C LYS A 65 -12.70 -4.56 20.94
N HIS A 66 -12.44 -5.73 20.36
CA HIS A 66 -11.68 -5.86 19.11
C HIS A 66 -12.22 -4.96 17.99
N LEU A 67 -13.53 -4.96 17.75
CA LEU A 67 -14.14 -4.22 16.63
C LEU A 67 -14.00 -2.69 16.75
N GLN A 68 -13.86 -2.16 17.97
CA GLN A 68 -13.81 -0.71 18.21
C GLN A 68 -12.38 -0.14 18.17
N ASN A 69 -11.38 -0.94 18.55
CA ASN A 69 -10.00 -0.48 18.71
C ASN A 69 -9.01 -1.25 17.81
N CYS A 70 -9.50 -1.93 16.77
CA CYS A 70 -8.63 -2.66 15.87
C CYS A 70 -7.83 -1.72 14.97
N LYS A 71 -6.50 -1.78 15.08
CA LYS A 71 -5.57 -1.08 14.19
C LYS A 71 -5.16 -1.87 12.95
N ARG A 72 -5.75 -3.05 12.69
CA ARG A 72 -5.48 -3.78 11.45
C ARG A 72 -6.15 -3.03 10.29
N ASN A 73 -5.42 -2.80 9.22
CA ASN A 73 -5.96 -2.20 8.00
C ASN A 73 -6.13 -3.22 6.86
N PHE A 74 -5.80 -4.49 7.10
CA PHE A 74 -6.03 -5.56 6.13
C PHE A 74 -6.77 -6.77 6.71
N VAL A 75 -7.66 -7.35 5.91
CA VAL A 75 -8.39 -8.59 6.20
C VAL A 75 -8.26 -9.56 5.02
N GLY A 76 -7.72 -10.76 5.25
CA GLY A 76 -7.56 -11.80 4.22
C GLY A 76 -6.28 -12.63 4.35
N TYR A 77 -5.94 -13.39 3.32
CA TYR A 77 -4.66 -14.10 3.20
C TYR A 77 -3.55 -13.18 2.65
N SER A 78 -2.28 -13.55 2.82
CA SER A 78 -1.13 -12.68 2.49
C SER A 78 -1.09 -12.33 1.01
N GLY A 79 -1.24 -13.31 0.12
CA GLY A 79 -1.31 -13.07 -1.34
C GLY A 79 -2.47 -12.19 -1.83
N LYS A 80 -3.37 -11.72 -0.97
CA LYS A 80 -4.48 -10.81 -1.34
C LYS A 80 -4.17 -9.35 -1.06
N MET A 81 -3.07 -9.02 -0.37
CA MET A 81 -2.84 -7.63 0.07
C MET A 81 -2.37 -6.72 -1.09
N GLU A 82 -1.67 -7.24 -2.11
CA GLU A 82 -1.34 -6.48 -3.34
C GLU A 82 -2.60 -6.08 -4.11
N ASN A 83 -3.49 -7.04 -4.35
CA ASN A 83 -4.77 -6.78 -5.00
C ASN A 83 -5.64 -5.82 -4.18
N GLN A 84 -5.57 -5.89 -2.84
CA GLN A 84 -6.28 -4.94 -1.99
C GLN A 84 -5.76 -3.51 -2.16
N TYR A 85 -4.44 -3.33 -2.24
CA TYR A 85 -3.85 -2.02 -2.50
C TYR A 85 -4.29 -1.44 -3.84
N LEU A 86 -4.22 -2.23 -4.92
CA LEU A 86 -4.71 -1.82 -6.24
C LEU A 86 -6.20 -1.44 -6.22
N ASN A 87 -7.01 -2.16 -5.43
CA ASN A 87 -8.41 -1.83 -5.22
C ASN A 87 -8.60 -0.52 -4.42
N ASN A 88 -7.71 -0.22 -3.47
CA ASN A 88 -7.77 1.03 -2.70
C ASN A 88 -7.50 2.24 -3.62
N ILE A 89 -6.44 2.18 -4.44
CA ILE A 89 -6.11 3.21 -5.44
C ILE A 89 -7.27 3.41 -6.41
N SER A 90 -7.74 2.33 -7.03
CA SER A 90 -8.80 2.40 -8.05
C SER A 90 -10.16 2.85 -7.50
N SER A 91 -10.42 2.66 -6.21
CA SER A 91 -11.64 3.15 -5.55
C SER A 91 -11.49 4.54 -4.94
N GLY A 92 -10.33 5.20 -5.08
CA GLY A 92 -10.08 6.54 -4.55
C GLY A 92 -10.24 6.62 -3.03
N LYS A 93 -9.90 5.54 -2.32
CA LYS A 93 -10.04 5.46 -0.85
C LYS A 93 -8.81 5.97 -0.09
N GLU A 94 -7.89 6.62 -0.79
CA GLU A 94 -6.74 7.33 -0.24
C GLU A 94 -7.04 8.81 -0.02
#